data_AF-A0A661I884-F1
#
_entry.id   AF-A0A661I884-F1
#
_cell.length_a   1.000
_cell.length_b   1.000
_cell.length_c   1.000
_cell.angle_alpha   90.00
_cell.angle_beta   90.00
_cell.angle_gamma   90.00
#
_symmetry.space_group_name_H-M   'P 1'
#
loop_
_entity.id
_entity.type
_entity.pdbx_description
1 polymer ?
#
loop_
_entity_poly.entity_id
_entity_poly.type
_entity_poly.pdbx_seq_one_letter_code
_entity_poly.pdbx_strand_id
1 'polypeptide(L)'
;NISLKNKITKNKCKPKIIVKKSENTNLFPKLIMKDEYKKVVLKKEVTKEITKEIIKEFKASAFRLKEQSDIYDSFNGKVVQNWEKETSFTSNIGTQNWVKITGYFIDKSWLKAKKDLWIQKDKVLQR
;
A
#
# COMPACT_ATOMS: atom_id res chain seq x y z
N ASN A 1 23.43 -60.54 -6.06
CA ASN A 1 23.22 -59.14 -6.54
C ASN A 1 24.30 -58.81 -7.53
N ILE A 2 24.09 -59.13 -8.82
CA ILE A 2 23.48 -58.25 -9.84
C ILE A 2 24.33 -56.99 -10.05
N SER A 3 24.73 -56.54 -11.23
CA SER A 3 24.83 -57.05 -12.60
C SER A 3 25.32 -55.85 -13.41
N LEU A 4 26.24 -56.09 -14.34
CA LEU A 4 26.48 -55.34 -15.59
C LEU A 4 26.87 -53.85 -15.53
N LYS A 5 28.17 -53.63 -15.76
CA LYS A 5 28.75 -52.43 -16.39
C LYS A 5 28.15 -52.26 -17.79
N ASN A 6 27.32 -51.25 -18.00
CA ASN A 6 26.83 -50.89 -19.33
C ASN A 6 27.51 -49.61 -19.84
N LYS A 7 28.30 -49.79 -20.91
CA LYS A 7 28.72 -48.77 -21.88
C LYS A 7 27.48 -48.05 -22.41
N ILE A 8 27.51 -46.72 -22.43
CA ILE A 8 26.57 -45.93 -23.24
C ILE A 8 27.40 -45.02 -24.15
N THR A 9 27.09 -45.16 -25.43
CA THR A 9 27.71 -44.59 -26.62
C THR A 9 27.40 -43.09 -26.75
N LYS A 10 28.37 -42.34 -27.28
CA LYS A 10 28.31 -40.89 -27.49
C LYS A 10 27.40 -40.56 -28.68
N ASN A 11 26.15 -40.21 -28.41
CA ASN A 11 25.27 -39.63 -29.43
C ASN A 11 25.39 -38.10 -29.40
N LYS A 12 26.03 -37.53 -30.44
CA LYS A 12 26.04 -36.08 -30.71
C LYS A 12 24.64 -35.64 -31.16
N CYS A 13 23.78 -35.31 -30.22
CA CYS A 13 22.53 -34.60 -30.50
C CYS A 13 22.76 -33.09 -30.28
N LYS A 14 22.83 -32.33 -31.37
CA LYS A 14 22.86 -30.86 -31.33
C LYS A 14 21.59 -30.38 -30.62
N PRO A 15 21.65 -29.55 -29.57
CA PRO A 15 20.45 -28.99 -28.99
C PRO A 15 19.83 -28.02 -30.00
N LYS A 16 18.63 -28.35 -30.48
CA LYS A 16 17.79 -27.42 -31.22
C LYS A 16 17.26 -26.41 -30.20
N ILE A 17 17.92 -25.26 -30.10
CA ILE A 17 17.46 -24.16 -29.26
C ILE A 17 16.14 -23.67 -29.87
N ILE A 18 15.03 -24.07 -29.26
CA ILE A 18 13.73 -23.45 -29.49
C ILE A 18 13.79 -22.14 -28.71
N VAL A 19 14.01 -21.04 -29.43
CA VAL A 19 13.93 -19.69 -28.87
C VAL A 19 12.50 -19.49 -28.38
N LYS A 20 12.28 -19.63 -27.08
CA LYS A 20 11.10 -19.07 -26.43
C LYS A 20 11.16 -17.57 -26.69
N LYS A 21 10.18 -17.07 -27.43
CA LYS A 21 9.99 -15.65 -27.71
C LYS A 21 10.02 -14.94 -26.35
N SER A 22 11.09 -14.20 -26.09
CA SER A 22 11.16 -13.36 -24.91
C SER A 22 10.01 -12.37 -25.03
N GLU A 23 9.14 -12.35 -24.02
CA GLU A 23 8.26 -11.22 -23.78
C GLU A 23 9.16 -10.05 -23.43
N ASN A 24 9.68 -9.41 -24.48
CA ASN A 24 10.47 -8.22 -24.39
C ASN A 24 9.45 -7.13 -24.03
N THR A 25 9.16 -6.96 -22.74
CA THR A 25 8.53 -5.74 -22.25
C THR A 25 9.50 -4.64 -22.63
N ASN A 26 9.15 -3.91 -23.68
CA ASN A 26 10.01 -2.93 -24.28
C ASN A 26 10.38 -1.90 -23.19
N LEU A 27 11.62 -1.97 -22.70
CA LEU A 27 12.15 -1.06 -21.68
C LEU A 27 12.29 0.36 -22.25
N PHE A 28 12.21 0.50 -23.57
CA PHE A 28 12.22 1.80 -24.20
C PHE A 28 10.88 2.51 -23.99
N PRO A 29 10.92 3.80 -23.61
CA PRO A 29 9.72 4.59 -23.52
C PRO A 29 9.00 4.58 -24.87
N LYS A 30 7.71 4.23 -24.87
CA LYS A 30 6.87 4.26 -26.06
C LYS A 30 6.86 5.69 -26.62
N LEU A 31 7.30 5.84 -27.87
CA LEU A 31 7.22 7.12 -28.57
C LEU A 31 5.74 7.53 -28.66
N ILE A 32 5.41 8.68 -28.09
CA ILE A 32 4.07 9.27 -28.12
C ILE A 32 4.11 10.59 -28.87
N MET A 33 3.06 10.89 -29.62
CA MET A 33 2.98 12.14 -30.38
C MET A 33 2.85 13.34 -29.42
N LYS A 34 3.26 14.53 -29.86
CA LYS A 34 3.31 15.74 -29.00
C LYS A 34 1.94 16.10 -28.38
N ASP A 35 0.85 15.84 -29.09
CA ASP A 35 -0.51 16.11 -28.60
C ASP A 35 -0.99 15.05 -27.59
N GLU A 36 -0.50 13.82 -27.72
CA GLU A 36 -0.72 12.75 -26.74
C GLU A 36 0.11 13.00 -25.48
N TYR A 37 1.32 13.53 -25.63
CA TYR A 37 2.19 13.91 -24.52
C TYR A 37 1.52 14.93 -23.59
N LYS A 38 0.89 15.98 -24.15
CA LYS A 38 0.14 16.97 -23.34
C LYS A 38 -0.98 16.31 -22.52
N LYS A 39 -1.74 15.38 -23.10
CA LYS A 39 -2.80 14.65 -22.39
C LYS A 39 -2.25 13.74 -21.29
N VAL A 40 -1.12 13.08 -21.54
CA VAL A 40 -0.43 12.22 -20.57
C VAL A 40 0.15 13.04 -19.42
N VAL A 41 0.74 14.20 -19.71
CA VAL A 41 1.29 15.14 -18.71
C VAL A 41 0.17 15.71 -17.85
N LEU A 42 -0.92 16.21 -18.44
CA LEU A 42 -2.10 16.70 -17.71
C LEU A 42 -2.70 15.62 -16.81
N LYS A 43 -2.86 14.37 -17.30
CA LYS A 43 -3.33 13.26 -16.46
C LYS A 43 -2.36 12.93 -15.33
N LYS A 44 -1.05 12.95 -15.59
CA LYS A 44 -0.01 12.63 -14.62
C LYS A 44 0.14 13.71 -13.55
N GLU A 45 -0.02 14.97 -13.91
CA GLU A 45 -0.03 16.13 -13.01
C GLU A 45 -1.28 16.10 -12.13
N VAL A 46 -2.46 15.89 -12.72
CA VAL A 46 -3.72 15.69 -11.96
C VAL A 46 -3.57 14.53 -10.97
N THR A 47 -3.00 13.37 -11.38
CA THR A 47 -2.77 12.25 -10.45
C THR A 47 -1.70 12.50 -9.39
N LYS A 48 -0.74 13.41 -9.62
CA LYS A 48 0.33 13.75 -8.66
C LYS A 48 -0.08 14.82 -7.66
N GLU A 49 -0.97 15.73 -8.06
CA GLU A 49 -1.50 16.77 -7.18
C GLU A 49 -2.57 16.21 -6.23
N ILE A 50 -3.30 15.17 -6.65
CA ILE A 50 -4.34 14.50 -5.84
C ILE A 50 -3.79 13.73 -4.61
N THR A 51 -2.50 13.37 -4.57
CA THR A 51 -1.98 12.43 -3.55
C THR A 51 -1.02 13.03 -2.52
N LYS A 52 -0.75 14.33 -2.52
CA LYS A 52 0.03 14.93 -1.42
C LYS A 52 -0.88 15.18 -0.24
N GLU A 53 -0.97 14.21 0.66
CA GLU A 53 -1.67 14.40 1.91
C GLU A 53 -0.96 15.43 2.78
N ILE A 54 -1.55 16.62 2.88
CA ILE A 54 -1.04 17.69 3.73
C ILE A 54 -1.45 17.40 5.18
N ILE A 55 -0.47 17.19 6.04
CA ILE A 55 -0.66 17.04 7.48
C ILE A 55 -1.13 18.38 8.04
N LYS A 56 -2.23 18.36 8.79
CA LYS A 56 -2.83 19.51 9.46
C LYS A 56 -3.01 19.18 10.94
N GLU A 57 -2.60 20.11 11.79
CA GLU A 57 -2.90 20.06 13.21
C GLU A 57 -4.22 20.79 13.49
N PHE A 58 -4.98 20.31 14.47
CA PHE A 58 -6.26 20.89 14.87
C PHE A 58 -6.46 20.73 16.39
N LYS A 59 -7.48 21.41 16.94
CA LYS A 59 -7.79 21.32 18.37
C LYS A 59 -8.07 19.86 18.75
N ALA A 60 -7.43 19.37 19.81
CA ALA A 60 -7.62 18.01 20.29
C ALA A 60 -9.12 17.70 20.48
N SER A 61 -9.57 16.59 19.89
CA SER A 61 -10.96 16.15 19.90
C SER A 61 -11.02 14.62 19.99
N ALA A 62 -12.16 14.13 20.48
CA ALA A 62 -12.44 12.70 20.57
C ALA A 62 -13.13 12.23 19.30
N PHE A 63 -12.85 11.00 18.91
CA PHE A 63 -13.40 10.34 17.74
C PHE A 63 -13.92 8.97 18.15
N ARG A 64 -14.96 8.50 17.45
CA ARG A 64 -15.54 7.16 17.64
C ARG A 64 -15.64 6.46 16.30
N LEU A 65 -15.28 5.19 16.26
CA LEU A 65 -15.41 4.36 15.05
C LEU A 65 -16.88 4.09 14.75
N LYS A 66 -17.29 4.31 13.49
CA LYS A 66 -18.65 4.03 13.00
C LYS A 66 -18.86 2.56 12.69
N GLU A 67 -17.80 1.87 12.32
CA GLU A 67 -17.75 0.45 11.98
C GLU A 67 -16.37 -0.12 12.32
N GLN A 68 -16.23 -1.45 12.25
CA GLN A 68 -14.94 -2.10 12.40
C GLN A 68 -13.99 -1.65 11.28
N SER A 69 -12.77 -1.27 11.64
CA SER A 69 -11.80 -0.70 10.69
C SER A 69 -10.38 -1.10 11.01
N ASP A 70 -9.58 -1.21 9.95
CA ASP A 70 -8.14 -1.38 10.05
C ASP A 70 -7.44 -0.08 10.46
N ILE A 71 -6.37 -0.24 11.24
CA ILE A 71 -5.46 0.81 11.71
C ILE A 71 -4.10 0.59 11.06
N TYR A 72 -3.53 1.66 10.53
CA TYR A 72 -2.33 1.63 9.70
C TYR A 72 -1.14 2.28 10.41
N ASP A 73 0.08 1.86 10.06
CA ASP A 73 1.32 2.48 10.59
C ASP A 73 1.58 3.88 10.02
N SER A 74 1.06 4.15 8.83
CA SER A 74 1.25 5.38 8.06
C SER A 74 0.09 5.59 7.09
N PHE A 75 0.01 6.77 6.47
CA PHE A 75 -0.92 7.00 5.35
C PHE A 75 -0.66 6.00 4.23
N ASN A 76 -1.69 5.27 3.79
CA ASN A 76 -1.55 4.16 2.82
C ASN A 76 -0.51 3.10 3.22
N GLY A 77 -0.27 2.96 4.52
CA GLY A 77 0.70 2.04 5.09
C GLY A 77 0.22 0.60 5.20
N LYS A 78 0.88 -0.17 6.07
CA LYS A 78 0.46 -1.53 6.39
C LYS A 78 -0.53 -1.52 7.55
N VAL A 79 -1.47 -2.46 7.53
CA VAL A 79 -2.37 -2.70 8.66
C VAL A 79 -1.55 -3.24 9.85
N VAL A 80 -1.70 -2.60 11.00
CA VAL A 80 -1.02 -2.96 12.26
C VAL A 80 -2.02 -3.55 13.25
N GLN A 81 -3.25 -3.05 13.26
CA GLN A 81 -4.31 -3.46 14.18
C GLN A 81 -5.67 -3.40 13.47
N ASN A 82 -6.63 -4.14 13.98
CA ASN A 82 -8.03 -4.02 13.60
C ASN A 82 -8.82 -3.61 14.85
N TRP A 83 -9.62 -2.56 14.74
CA TRP A 83 -10.41 -2.03 15.85
C TRP A 83 -11.88 -2.25 15.61
N GLU A 84 -12.59 -2.61 16.68
CA GLU A 84 -14.03 -2.83 16.65
C GLU A 84 -14.78 -1.50 16.54
N LYS A 85 -16.02 -1.60 16.06
CA LYS A 85 -16.98 -0.50 16.07
C LYS A 85 -17.07 0.10 17.47
N GLU A 86 -17.35 1.40 17.55
CA GLU A 86 -17.53 2.14 18.80
C GLU A 86 -16.26 2.38 19.63
N THR A 87 -15.11 1.84 19.22
CA THR A 87 -13.82 2.19 19.81
C THR A 87 -13.61 3.71 19.76
N SER A 88 -13.25 4.27 20.90
CA SER A 88 -13.06 5.72 21.05
C SER A 88 -11.57 6.06 21.17
N PHE A 89 -11.17 7.14 20.53
CA PHE A 89 -9.79 7.61 20.53
C PHE A 89 -9.72 9.12 20.45
N THR A 90 -8.55 9.68 20.71
CA THR A 90 -8.29 11.12 20.65
C THR A 90 -7.31 11.43 19.53
N SER A 91 -7.49 12.59 18.90
CA SER A 91 -6.60 13.08 17.86
C SER A 91 -6.54 14.60 17.87
N ASN A 92 -5.39 15.13 17.44
CA ASN A 92 -5.15 16.53 17.14
C ASN A 92 -4.42 16.71 15.80
N ILE A 93 -4.23 15.63 15.03
CA ILE A 93 -3.44 15.63 13.79
C ILE A 93 -4.16 14.77 12.76
N GLY A 94 -4.27 15.25 11.53
CA GLY A 94 -4.89 14.51 10.44
C GLY A 94 -4.52 15.08 9.09
N THR A 95 -5.04 14.45 8.05
CA THR A 95 -4.98 14.93 6.67
C THR A 95 -6.41 15.11 6.16
N GLN A 96 -6.56 15.26 4.84
CA GLN A 96 -7.89 15.33 4.23
C GLN A 96 -8.67 14.03 4.45
N ASN A 97 -8.01 12.88 4.32
CA ASN A 97 -8.65 11.56 4.32
C ASN A 97 -8.30 10.69 5.53
N TRP A 98 -7.33 11.11 6.36
CA TRP A 98 -6.84 10.32 7.48
C TRP A 98 -6.82 11.09 8.78
N VAL A 99 -6.86 10.35 9.88
CA VAL A 99 -6.76 10.88 11.23
C VAL A 99 -5.67 10.11 11.96
N LYS A 100 -4.74 10.83 12.60
CA LYS A 100 -3.71 10.23 13.44
C LYS A 100 -4.30 9.91 14.80
N ILE A 101 -4.12 8.70 15.28
CA ILE A 101 -4.51 8.32 16.64
C ILE A 101 -3.38 8.73 17.58
N THR A 102 -3.63 9.68 18.48
CA THR A 102 -2.63 10.11 19.48
C THR A 102 -2.81 9.42 20.83
N GLY A 103 -4.02 8.95 21.11
CA GLY A 103 -4.34 8.13 22.27
C GLY A 103 -5.70 7.48 22.12
N TYR A 104 -5.95 6.43 22.91
CA TYR A 104 -7.16 5.62 22.80
C TYR A 104 -7.50 4.99 24.15
N PHE A 105 -8.73 4.53 24.29
CA PHE A 105 -9.22 3.96 25.55
C PHE A 105 -9.13 2.43 25.50
N ILE A 106 -8.46 1.84 26.48
CA ILE A 106 -8.48 0.39 26.76
C ILE A 106 -9.00 0.22 28.18
N ASP A 107 -10.00 -0.63 28.40
CA ASP A 107 -10.52 -0.95 29.73
C ASP A 107 -10.83 0.30 30.59
N LYS A 108 -11.48 1.30 29.97
CA LYS A 108 -11.85 2.62 30.57
C LYS A 108 -10.66 3.51 30.93
N SER A 109 -9.43 3.10 30.63
CA SER A 109 -8.22 3.90 30.84
C SER A 109 -7.74 4.49 29.53
N TRP A 110 -7.44 5.79 29.53
CA TRP A 110 -6.83 6.44 28.37
C TRP A 110 -5.34 6.12 28.29
N LEU A 111 -4.88 5.69 27.13
CA LEU A 111 -3.49 5.35 26.85
C LEU A 111 -2.98 6.14 25.66
N LYS A 112 -1.78 6.69 25.80
CA LYS A 112 -1.07 7.38 24.70
C LYS A 112 -0.61 6.36 23.66
N ALA A 113 -0.81 6.68 22.38
CA ALA A 113 -0.27 5.88 21.28
C ALA A 113 1.27 6.01 21.26
N LYS A 114 1.95 4.87 21.39
CA LYS A 114 3.43 4.79 21.33
C LYS A 114 3.98 4.73 19.91
N LYS A 115 3.14 4.28 18.97
CA LYS A 115 3.45 4.15 17.55
C LYS A 115 2.55 5.07 16.77
N ASP A 116 2.97 5.39 15.56
CA ASP A 116 2.11 6.05 14.60
C ASP A 116 0.99 5.10 14.20
N LEU A 117 -0.24 5.58 14.38
CA LEU A 117 -1.46 4.85 14.11
C LEU A 117 -2.37 5.79 13.34
N TRP A 118 -2.85 5.33 12.20
CA TRP A 118 -3.66 6.10 11.28
C TRP A 118 -4.93 5.35 10.93
N ILE A 119 -6.03 6.09 10.82
CA ILE A 119 -7.33 5.55 10.42
C ILE A 119 -7.98 6.47 9.38
N GLN A 120 -8.76 5.89 8.48
CA GLN A 120 -9.53 6.65 7.50
C GLN A 120 -10.57 7.53 8.18
N LYS A 121 -10.60 8.81 7.81
CA LYS A 121 -11.52 9.81 8.34
C LYS A 121 -12.98 9.44 8.08
N ASP A 122 -13.27 8.81 6.95
CA ASP A 122 -14.62 8.39 6.56
C ASP A 122 -15.18 7.28 7.46
N LYS A 123 -14.34 6.59 8.23
CA LYS A 123 -14.74 5.50 9.14
C LYS A 123 -15.01 5.99 10.56
N VAL A 124 -14.75 7.26 10.86
CA VAL A 124 -14.85 7.82 12.21
C VAL A 124 -15.85 8.97 12.29
N LEU A 125 -16.36 9.21 13.48
CA LEU A 125 -17.22 10.33 13.83
C LEU A 125 -16.52 11.16 14.91
N GLN A 126 -16.38 12.46 14.67
CA GLN A 126 -15.88 13.41 15.67
C GLN A 126 -16.97 13.68 16.74
N ARG A 127 -16.57 13.74 18.01
CA ARG A 127 -17.43 13.99 19.17
C ARG A 127 -17.27 15.40 19.72
#